data_AF-A0A3M1T5H2-F1
#
_entry.id   AF-A0A3M1T5H2-F1
#
_cell.length_a   1.000
_cell.length_b   1.000
_cell.length_c   1.000
_cell.angle_alpha   90.00
_cell.angle_beta   90.00
_cell.angle_gamma   90.00
#
_symmetry.space_group_name_H-M   'P 1'
#
loop_
_entity.id
_entity.type
_entity.pdbx_description
1 polymer ?
#
loop_
_entity_poly.entity_id
_entity_poly.type
_entity_poly.pdbx_seq_one_letter_code
_entity_poly.pdbx_strand_id
1 'polypeptide(L)'
;MKKWLKFWKLSSANRARIVLSILSLGAIKLGLKFLPFRILKKSISGVYFPVLKQKPSSSIGEIIWAIDRVSPYLKVKCLARALAADFLLRHQGYSTQLRIGVAKDENGTLTAHAWLESEGQIAIGRVPNLSNYTALPNLKI
;
A
#
# COMPACT_ATOMS: atom_id res chain seq x y z
N MET A 1 22.35 10.92 19.41
CA MET A 1 22.00 12.08 18.55
C MET A 1 22.79 12.04 17.22
N LYS A 2 22.38 11.24 16.22
CA LYS A 2 23.02 11.20 14.87
C LYS A 2 22.04 10.80 13.74
N LYS A 3 20.79 11.29 13.77
CA LYS A 3 19.75 10.92 12.77
C LYS A 3 19.33 12.06 11.83
N TRP A 4 19.92 13.26 11.94
CA TRP A 4 19.39 14.47 11.30
C TRP A 4 20.15 14.90 10.03
N LEU A 5 21.41 14.50 9.85
CA LEU A 5 22.22 14.93 8.69
C LEU A 5 21.96 14.14 7.39
N LYS A 6 21.08 13.12 7.42
CA LYS A 6 20.64 12.38 6.21
C LYS A 6 19.42 12.99 5.52
N PHE A 7 18.88 14.10 6.02
CA PHE A 7 17.72 14.77 5.41
C PHE A 7 18.08 15.63 4.19
N TRP A 8 19.34 16.07 4.07
CA TRP A 8 19.75 17.05 3.06
C TRP A 8 20.40 16.47 1.79
N LYS A 9 20.47 15.14 1.67
CA LYS A 9 20.91 14.45 0.43
C LYS A 9 19.78 13.68 -0.28
N LEU A 10 18.52 14.09 -0.08
CA LEU A 10 17.40 13.52 -0.85
C LEU A 10 17.32 14.23 -2.20
N SER A 11 17.98 13.62 -3.19
CA SER A 11 17.85 13.88 -4.63
C SER A 11 16.40 14.15 -5.04
N SER A 12 16.19 14.97 -6.07
CA SER A 12 14.88 15.35 -6.64
C SER A 12 13.93 14.16 -6.84
N ALA A 13 14.50 12.99 -7.14
CA ALA A 13 13.78 11.72 -7.25
C ALA A 13 13.06 11.29 -5.96
N ASN A 14 13.66 11.51 -4.79
CA ASN A 14 13.06 11.17 -3.50
C ASN A 14 11.94 12.12 -3.09
N ARG A 15 12.03 13.40 -3.47
CA ARG A 15 10.94 14.37 -3.22
C ARG A 15 9.70 14.03 -4.05
N ALA A 16 9.89 13.70 -5.32
CA ALA A 16 8.80 13.27 -6.20
C ALA A 16 8.10 12.02 -5.64
N ARG A 17 8.84 11.04 -5.11
CA ARG A 17 8.28 9.83 -4.48
C ARG A 17 7.43 10.14 -3.24
N ILE A 18 7.87 11.09 -2.41
CA ILE A 18 7.11 11.51 -1.22
C ILE A 18 5.82 12.21 -1.66
N VAL A 19 5.88 13.13 -2.62
CA VAL A 19 4.71 13.82 -3.16
C VAL A 19 3.72 12.81 -3.76
N LEU A 20 4.21 11.87 -4.57
CA LEU A 20 3.39 10.83 -5.17
C LEU A 20 2.72 9.94 -4.10
N SER A 21 3.44 9.59 -3.04
CA SER A 21 2.90 8.84 -1.91
C SER A 21 1.82 9.63 -1.17
N ILE A 22 2.03 10.93 -0.93
CA ILE A 22 1.04 11.81 -0.30
C ILE A 22 -0.23 11.92 -1.18
N LEU A 23 -0.06 12.18 -2.47
CA LEU A 23 -1.18 12.30 -3.41
C LEU A 23 -1.97 10.99 -3.50
N SER A 24 -1.29 9.85 -3.65
CA SER A 24 -1.94 8.54 -3.73
C SER A 24 -2.68 8.17 -2.46
N LEU A 25 -2.04 8.36 -1.29
CA LEU A 25 -2.69 8.10 0.01
C LEU A 25 -3.86 9.04 0.27
N GLY A 26 -3.71 10.32 -0.09
CA GLY A 26 -4.77 11.32 0.02
C GLY A 26 -5.97 10.97 -0.85
N ALA A 27 -5.73 10.68 -2.13
CA ALA A 27 -6.75 10.28 -3.08
C ALA A 27 -7.48 9.00 -2.64
N ILE A 28 -6.74 7.98 -2.18
CA ILE A 28 -7.34 6.73 -1.69
C ILE A 28 -8.13 6.96 -0.41
N LYS A 29 -7.61 7.77 0.54
CA LYS A 29 -8.32 8.08 1.78
C LYS A 29 -9.61 8.85 1.52
N LEU A 30 -9.57 9.83 0.62
CA LEU A 30 -10.76 10.57 0.19
C LEU A 30 -11.72 9.65 -0.56
N GLY A 31 -11.20 8.84 -1.48
CA GLY A 31 -11.98 7.84 -2.21
C GLY A 31 -12.69 6.87 -1.27
N LEU A 32 -12.01 6.33 -0.26
CA LEU A 32 -12.63 5.46 0.75
C LEU A 32 -13.67 6.18 1.62
N LYS A 33 -13.62 7.52 1.72
CA LYS A 33 -14.62 8.32 2.46
C LYS A 33 -15.83 8.65 1.59
N PHE A 34 -15.64 8.90 0.30
CA PHE A 34 -16.68 9.42 -0.60
C PHE A 34 -17.26 8.38 -1.56
N LEU A 35 -16.53 7.29 -1.84
CA LEU A 35 -16.90 6.27 -2.80
C LEU A 35 -16.98 4.90 -2.12
N PRO A 36 -17.93 4.04 -2.52
CA PRO A 36 -17.93 2.65 -2.10
C PRO A 36 -16.64 1.95 -2.57
N PHE A 37 -16.07 1.13 -1.70
CA PHE A 37 -14.78 0.42 -1.92
C PHE A 37 -14.70 -0.29 -3.29
N ARG A 38 -15.83 -0.76 -3.81
CA ARG A 38 -15.95 -1.41 -5.11
C ARG A 38 -15.51 -0.51 -6.27
N ILE A 39 -15.95 0.75 -6.28
CA ILE A 39 -15.62 1.70 -7.36
C ILE A 39 -14.14 2.04 -7.29
N LEU A 40 -13.63 2.30 -6.08
CA LEU A 40 -12.21 2.62 -5.88
C LEU A 40 -11.31 1.46 -6.32
N LYS A 41 -11.65 0.23 -5.93
CA LYS A 41 -10.90 -0.97 -6.33
C LYS A 41 -10.98 -1.19 -7.84
N LYS A 42 -12.15 -1.02 -8.46
CA LYS A 42 -12.33 -1.16 -9.92
C LYS A 42 -11.51 -0.14 -10.70
N SER A 43 -11.40 1.11 -10.21
CA SER A 43 -10.52 2.10 -10.82
C SER A 43 -9.04 1.73 -10.67
N ILE A 44 -8.61 1.14 -9.56
CA ILE A 44 -7.22 0.72 -9.36
C ILE A 44 -6.88 -0.53 -10.19
N SER A 45 -7.79 -1.51 -10.24
CA SER A 45 -7.59 -2.77 -10.97
C SER A 45 -7.90 -2.69 -12.46
N GLY A 46 -8.76 -1.75 -12.86
CA GLY A 46 -9.17 -1.51 -14.24
C GLY A 46 -8.23 -0.59 -15.00
N VAL A 47 -7.33 0.11 -14.31
CA VAL A 47 -6.20 0.76 -14.98
C VAL A 47 -5.25 -0.33 -15.43
N TYR A 48 -5.41 -0.70 -16.70
CA TYR A 48 -4.45 -1.51 -17.41
C TYR A 48 -3.20 -0.65 -17.59
N PHE A 49 -2.29 -0.72 -16.63
CA PHE A 49 -0.94 -0.23 -16.87
C PHE A 49 -0.34 -1.22 -17.87
N PRO A 50 -0.10 -0.84 -19.14
CA PRO A 50 0.81 -1.63 -19.94
C PRO A 50 2.04 -1.83 -19.07
N VAL A 51 2.47 -3.07 -18.86
CA VAL A 51 3.74 -3.37 -18.20
C VAL A 51 4.79 -2.83 -19.15
N LEU A 52 4.98 -1.51 -19.11
CA LEU A 52 6.06 -0.84 -19.77
C LEU A 52 7.26 -1.50 -19.11
N LYS A 53 8.05 -2.23 -19.90
CA LYS A 53 9.37 -2.74 -19.53
C LYS A 53 10.35 -1.59 -19.21
N GLN A 54 9.85 -0.49 -18.64
CA GLN A 54 10.66 0.54 -18.05
C GLN A 54 11.29 -0.07 -16.80
N LYS A 55 12.61 0.06 -16.73
CA LYS A 55 13.38 -0.32 -15.55
C LYS A 55 12.71 0.33 -14.33
N PRO A 56 12.32 -0.44 -13.29
CA PRO A 56 11.71 0.15 -12.12
C PRO A 56 12.61 1.26 -11.58
N SER A 57 12.11 2.49 -11.59
CA SER A 57 12.85 3.66 -11.12
C SER A 57 13.00 3.67 -9.60
N SER A 58 12.26 2.80 -8.91
CA SER A 58 12.35 2.54 -7.48
C SER A 58 12.22 1.06 -7.18
N SER A 59 12.93 0.60 -6.15
CA SER A 59 12.70 -0.73 -5.58
C SER A 59 11.38 -0.76 -4.80
N ILE A 60 10.81 -1.96 -4.65
CA ILE A 60 9.63 -2.21 -3.81
C ILE A 60 9.82 -1.61 -2.40
N GLY A 61 11.00 -1.83 -1.81
CA GLY A 61 11.36 -1.31 -0.49
C GLY A 61 11.34 0.21 -0.37
N GLU A 62 11.75 0.95 -1.42
CA GLU A 62 11.71 2.42 -1.42
C GLU A 62 10.27 2.96 -1.44
N ILE A 63 9.37 2.32 -2.18
CA ILE A 63 7.95 2.68 -2.21
C ILE A 63 7.32 2.42 -0.85
N ILE A 64 7.53 1.23 -0.28
CA ILE A 64 6.99 0.87 1.04
C ILE A 64 7.51 1.84 2.10
N TRP A 65 8.82 2.14 2.09
CA TRP A 65 9.42 3.09 3.01
C TRP A 65 8.74 4.47 2.92
N ALA A 66 8.49 4.97 1.71
CA ALA A 66 7.82 6.26 1.52
C ALA A 66 6.39 6.25 2.08
N ILE A 67 5.63 5.17 1.84
CA ILE A 67 4.29 4.99 2.37
C ILE A 67 4.31 4.92 3.90
N ASP A 68 5.21 4.13 4.49
CA ASP A 68 5.33 3.96 5.94
C ASP A 68 5.73 5.26 6.64
N ARG A 69 6.55 6.09 5.99
CA ARG A 69 6.94 7.40 6.51
C ARG A 69 5.78 8.39 6.52
N VAL A 70 4.93 8.39 5.51
CA VAL A 70 3.80 9.34 5.39
C VAL A 70 2.57 8.87 6.17
N SER A 71 2.43 7.56 6.38
CA SER A 71 1.24 6.94 6.97
C SER A 71 0.82 7.51 8.33
N PRO A 72 1.73 7.72 9.31
CA PRO A 72 1.37 8.29 10.61
C PRO A 72 0.84 9.72 10.51
N TYR A 73 1.41 10.53 9.61
CA TYR A 73 1.00 11.92 9.42
C TYR A 73 -0.42 12.03 8.83
N LEU A 74 -0.77 11.13 7.91
CA LEU A 74 -2.10 11.10 7.31
C LEU A 74 -3.13 10.27 8.10
N LYS A 75 -2.74 9.62 9.21
CA LYS A 75 -3.60 8.72 10.00
C LYS A 75 -4.38 7.73 9.11
N VAL A 76 -3.68 7.10 8.16
CA VAL A 76 -4.28 6.18 7.19
C VAL A 76 -4.40 4.77 7.78
N LYS A 77 -5.52 4.09 7.48
CA LYS A 77 -5.77 2.70 7.89
C LYS A 77 -4.95 1.71 7.05
N CYS A 78 -4.81 0.47 7.54
CA CYS A 78 -4.09 -0.63 6.86
C CYS A 78 -4.54 -0.82 5.41
N LEU A 79 -5.85 -0.80 5.15
CA LEU A 79 -6.41 -0.93 3.80
C LEU A 79 -5.95 0.19 2.86
N ALA A 80 -5.95 1.44 3.33
CA ALA A 80 -5.51 2.58 2.51
C ALA A 80 -4.01 2.49 2.17
N ARG A 81 -3.18 2.02 3.11
CA ARG A 81 -1.75 1.79 2.89
C ARG A 81 -1.51 0.70 1.85
N ALA A 82 -2.21 -0.43 1.97
CA ALA A 82 -2.08 -1.55 1.06
C ALA A 82 -2.56 -1.20 -0.37
N LEU A 83 -3.66 -0.44 -0.50
CA LEU A 83 -4.12 0.09 -1.80
C LEU A 83 -3.14 1.08 -2.42
N ALA A 84 -2.55 1.98 -1.63
CA ALA A 84 -1.59 2.94 -2.16
C ALA A 84 -0.32 2.25 -2.65
N ALA A 85 0.15 1.25 -1.90
CA ALA A 85 1.25 0.41 -2.32
C ALA A 85 0.91 -0.36 -3.60
N ASP A 86 -0.29 -0.95 -3.69
CA ASP A 86 -0.76 -1.68 -4.88
C ASP A 86 -0.74 -0.78 -6.12
N PHE A 87 -1.31 0.42 -6.01
CA PHE A 87 -1.33 1.39 -7.10
C PHE A 87 0.08 1.81 -7.55
N LEU A 88 0.96 2.16 -6.60
CA LEU A 88 2.31 2.63 -6.90
C LEU A 88 3.21 1.54 -7.48
N LEU A 89 3.08 0.31 -6.99
CA LEU A 89 3.84 -0.84 -7.45
C LEU A 89 3.37 -1.28 -8.85
N ARG A 90 2.05 -1.37 -9.09
CA ARG A 90 1.51 -1.66 -10.42
C ARG A 90 1.89 -0.61 -11.45
N HIS A 91 1.89 0.66 -11.08
CA HIS A 91 2.34 1.75 -11.94
C HIS A 91 3.83 1.62 -12.32
N GLN A 92 4.66 0.95 -11.51
CA GLN A 92 6.06 0.65 -11.81
C GLN A 92 6.26 -0.73 -12.47
N GLY A 93 5.19 -1.43 -12.83
CA GLY A 93 5.23 -2.72 -13.52
C GLY A 93 5.37 -3.94 -12.60
N TYR A 94 5.27 -3.77 -11.28
CA TYR A 94 5.29 -4.90 -10.35
C TYR A 94 3.93 -5.61 -10.30
N SER A 95 3.96 -6.94 -10.23
CA SER A 95 2.77 -7.76 -10.03
C SER A 95 2.43 -7.87 -8.56
N THR A 96 1.32 -7.28 -8.15
CA THR A 96 0.88 -7.22 -6.75
C THR A 96 -0.50 -7.80 -6.54
N GLN A 97 -0.72 -8.39 -5.37
CA GLN A 97 -1.99 -8.98 -4.93
C GLN A 97 -2.38 -8.39 -3.58
N LEU A 98 -3.45 -7.60 -3.57
CA LEU A 98 -4.04 -7.08 -2.35
C LEU A 98 -4.84 -8.18 -1.66
N ARG A 99 -4.48 -8.47 -0.40
CA ARG A 99 -5.15 -9.43 0.46
C ARG A 99 -5.83 -8.70 1.62
N ILE A 100 -7.05 -9.14 1.94
CA ILE A 100 -7.80 -8.67 3.10
C ILE A 100 -8.17 -9.92 3.89
N GLY A 101 -7.85 -9.95 5.17
CA GLY A 101 -8.17 -11.04 6.05
C GLY A 101 -8.85 -10.56 7.32
N VAL A 102 -9.49 -11.50 8.00
CA VAL A 102 -10.12 -11.29 9.30
C VAL A 102 -9.55 -12.30 10.30
N ALA A 103 -9.34 -11.85 11.53
CA ALA A 103 -8.94 -12.69 12.65
C ALA A 103 -9.78 -12.31 13.87
N LYS A 104 -10.00 -13.25 14.78
CA LYS A 104 -10.48 -12.90 16.13
C LYS A 104 -9.27 -12.64 17.02
N ASP A 105 -9.31 -11.56 17.77
CA ASP A 105 -8.32 -11.31 18.81
C ASP A 105 -8.58 -12.20 20.04
N GLU A 106 -7.69 -12.10 21.04
CA GLU A 106 -7.78 -12.86 22.29
C GLU A 106 -9.08 -12.59 23.08
N ASN A 107 -9.72 -11.44 22.83
CA ASN A 107 -11.00 -11.04 23.42
C ASN A 107 -12.21 -11.46 22.58
N GLY A 108 -12.00 -12.22 21.50
CA GLY A 108 -13.06 -12.66 20.58
C GLY A 108 -13.58 -11.57 19.64
N THR A 109 -12.95 -10.39 19.63
CA THR A 109 -13.33 -9.28 18.74
C THR A 109 -12.80 -9.54 17.34
N LEU A 110 -13.67 -9.33 16.35
CA LEU A 110 -13.30 -9.51 14.95
C LEU A 110 -12.47 -8.33 14.47
N THR A 111 -11.23 -8.60 14.08
CA THR A 111 -10.28 -7.62 13.54
C THR A 111 -10.06 -7.88 12.06
N ALA A 112 -10.13 -6.81 11.27
CA ALA A 112 -9.83 -6.85 9.84
C ALA A 112 -8.45 -6.28 9.57
N HIS A 113 -7.69 -6.94 8.72
CA HIS A 113 -6.36 -6.49 8.31
C HIS A 113 -6.17 -6.63 6.80
N ALA A 114 -5.33 -5.76 6.24
CA ALA A 114 -5.02 -5.76 4.82
C ALA A 114 -3.50 -5.76 4.63
N TRP A 115 -3.03 -6.64 3.75
CA TRP A 115 -1.64 -6.73 3.36
C TRP A 115 -1.52 -6.85 1.84
N LEU A 116 -0.36 -6.48 1.32
CA LEU A 116 -0.06 -6.56 -0.09
C LEU A 116 1.04 -7.58 -0.31
N GLU A 117 0.83 -8.48 -1.27
CA GLU A 117 1.84 -9.42 -1.73
C GLU A 117 2.38 -8.97 -3.09
N SER A 118 3.68 -9.10 -3.29
CA SER A 118 4.36 -8.89 -4.57
C SER A 118 5.32 -10.06 -4.78
N GLU A 119 5.26 -10.71 -5.94
CA GLU A 119 6.15 -11.84 -6.27
C GLU A 119 6.17 -12.95 -5.19
N GLY A 120 5.01 -13.24 -4.57
CA GLY A 120 4.87 -14.26 -3.53
C GLY A 120 5.36 -13.85 -2.14
N GLN A 121 5.81 -12.60 -1.95
CA GLN A 121 6.26 -12.07 -0.66
C GLN A 121 5.36 -10.92 -0.18
N ILE A 122 5.16 -10.82 1.14
CA ILE A 122 4.41 -9.70 1.72
C ILE A 122 5.26 -8.42 1.64
N ALA A 123 4.82 -7.51 0.78
CA ALA A 123 5.43 -6.21 0.56
C ALA A 123 5.09 -5.23 1.70
N ILE A 124 3.81 -5.06 2.04
CA ILE A 124 3.38 -4.16 3.11
C ILE A 124 2.26 -4.78 3.95
N GLY A 125 2.17 -4.38 5.22
CA GLY A 125 1.13 -4.85 6.13
C GLY A 125 1.50 -6.16 6.84
N ARG A 126 2.78 -6.46 7.04
CA ARG A 126 3.18 -7.61 7.86
C ARG A 126 2.82 -7.37 9.32
N VAL A 127 2.14 -8.34 9.94
CA VAL A 127 1.83 -8.36 11.38
C VAL A 127 2.31 -9.68 12.01
N PRO A 128 2.68 -9.71 13.30
CA PRO A 128 3.26 -10.89 13.96
C PRO A 128 2.41 -12.16 13.85
N ASN A 129 1.09 -12.02 13.78
CA ASN A 129 0.12 -13.12 13.73
C ASN A 129 -0.62 -13.20 12.39
N LEU A 130 0.05 -12.90 11.27
CA LEU A 130 -0.60 -12.92 9.96
C LEU A 130 -1.25 -14.29 9.64
N SER A 131 -0.67 -15.38 10.15
CA SER A 131 -1.18 -16.76 10.03
C SER A 131 -2.59 -16.95 10.60
N ASN A 132 -2.99 -16.12 11.57
CA ASN A 132 -4.30 -16.20 12.22
C ASN A 132 -5.39 -15.49 11.41
N TYR A 133 -5.01 -14.73 10.37
CA TYR A 133 -5.95 -14.06 9.49
C TYR A 133 -6.41 -15.03 8.41
N THR A 134 -7.70 -15.31 8.41
CA THR A 134 -8.33 -15.98 7.28
C THR A 134 -8.48 -14.96 6.17
N ALA A 135 -7.73 -15.14 5.08
CA ALA A 135 -7.90 -14.33 3.89
C ALA A 135 -9.32 -14.50 3.36
N LEU A 136 -10.03 -13.40 3.19
CA LEU A 136 -11.33 -13.44 2.54
C LEU A 136 -11.11 -13.94 1.11
N PRO A 137 -11.84 -14.99 0.67
CA PRO A 137 -11.72 -15.47 -0.70
C PRO A 137 -11.93 -14.29 -1.63
N ASN A 138 -11.10 -14.23 -2.68
CA ASN A 138 -11.01 -13.12 -3.62
C ASN A 138 -12.35 -12.40 -3.74
N LEU A 139 -12.41 -11.14 -3.29
CA LEU A 139 -13.50 -10.22 -3.61
C LEU A 139 -13.49 -10.04 -5.14
N LYS A 140 -14.02 -11.04 -5.85
CA LYS A 140 -14.50 -11.00 -7.22
C LYS A 140 -15.84 -10.28 -7.13
N ILE A 141 -15.81 -8.97 -7.36
CA ILE A 141 -16.97 -8.15 -7.67
C ILE A 141 -16.58 -7.29 -8.85
#